data_AF-A0A1H5TS04-F1
#
_entry.id   AF-A0A1H5TS04-F1
#
_cell.length_a   1.000
_cell.length_b   1.000
_cell.length_c   1.000
_cell.angle_alpha   90.00
_cell.angle_beta   90.00
_cell.angle_gamma   90.00
#
_symmetry.space_group_name_H-M   'P 1'
#
loop_
_entity.id
_entity.type
_entity.pdbx_description
1 polymer ?
#
loop_
_entity_poly.entity_id
_entity_poly.type
_entity_poly.pdbx_seq_one_letter_code
_entity_poly.pdbx_strand_id
1 'polypeptide(L)'
;MRISRDKLNKLAHTVADTLAEIDEVEFLEERNTIRQEARKALEKLLMDELKLDAAARLKIASQRRIIPEGSQEWDILYRKYYNDEVKKLGL
;
A
#
# COMPACT_ATOMS: atom_id res chain seq x y z
N MET A 1 -6.63 -0.57 6.09
CA MET A 1 -7.89 -0.35 5.33
C MET A 1 -8.01 -1.44 4.27
N ARG A 2 -9.15 -2.13 4.11
CA ARG A 2 -9.28 -3.26 3.15
C ARG A 2 -10.03 -2.80 1.91
N ILE A 3 -9.32 -2.54 0.82
CA ILE A 3 -9.93 -2.21 -0.48
C ILE A 3 -10.61 -3.46 -1.04
N SER A 4 -11.84 -3.32 -1.55
CA SER A 4 -12.56 -4.45 -2.18
C SER A 4 -11.97 -4.78 -3.54
N ARG A 5 -12.13 -6.04 -3.98
CA ARG A 5 -11.67 -6.50 -5.30
C ARG A 5 -12.22 -5.65 -6.44
N ASP A 6 -13.48 -5.21 -6.33
CA ASP A 6 -14.11 -4.38 -7.36
C ASP A 6 -13.50 -2.98 -7.45
N LYS A 7 -13.16 -2.37 -6.30
CA LYS A 7 -12.46 -1.08 -6.30
C LYS A 7 -11.07 -1.20 -6.89
N LEU A 8 -10.36 -2.29 -6.59
CA LEU A 8 -9.02 -2.55 -7.12
C LEU A 8 -9.07 -2.78 -8.64
N ASN A 9 -10.07 -3.54 -9.13
CA ASN A 9 -10.31 -3.69 -10.56
C ASN A 9 -10.60 -2.34 -11.24
N LYS A 10 -11.43 -1.50 -10.63
CA LYS A 10 -11.74 -0.16 -11.18
C LYS A 10 -10.51 0.74 -11.23
N LEU A 11 -9.68 0.71 -10.19
CA LEU A 11 -8.37 1.39 -10.16
C LEU A 11 -7.45 0.90 -11.27
N ALA A 12 -7.34 -0.41 -11.46
CA ALA A 12 -6.50 -0.99 -12.51
C ALA A 12 -6.97 -0.58 -13.91
N HIS A 13 -8.29 -0.49 -14.13
CA HIS A 13 -8.85 0.07 -15.35
C HIS A 13 -8.43 1.53 -15.55
N THR A 14 -8.65 2.38 -14.55
CA THR A 14 -8.26 3.79 -14.64
C THR A 14 -6.77 3.96 -14.92
N VAL A 15 -5.90 3.18 -14.27
CA VAL A 15 -4.46 3.21 -14.54
C VAL A 15 -4.15 2.84 -15.99
N ALA A 16 -4.71 1.74 -16.50
CA ALA A 16 -4.49 1.32 -17.88
C ALA A 16 -5.05 2.34 -18.90
N ASP A 17 -6.16 3.00 -18.58
CA ASP A 17 -6.79 3.98 -19.44
C ASP A 17 -5.97 5.28 -19.49
N THR A 18 -5.52 5.77 -18.34
CA THR A 18 -4.63 6.93 -18.25
C THR A 18 -3.29 6.66 -18.92
N LEU A 19 -2.72 5.45 -18.78
CA LEU A 19 -1.50 5.09 -19.49
C LEU A 19 -1.68 5.07 -21.00
N ALA A 20 -2.88 4.80 -21.51
CA ALA A 20 -3.17 4.82 -22.94
C ALA A 20 -3.35 6.25 -23.49
N GLU A 21 -3.64 7.22 -22.62
CA GLU A 21 -3.80 8.64 -22.97
C GLU A 21 -2.47 9.40 -22.98
N ILE A 22 -1.39 8.79 -22.49
CA ILE A 22 -0.06 9.41 -22.44
C ILE A 22 0.66 9.10 -23.76
N ASP A 23 0.94 10.14 -24.55
CA ASP A 23 1.60 10.02 -25.86
C ASP A 23 3.01 9.40 -25.77
N GLU A 24 3.68 9.51 -24.62
CA GLU A 24 5.00 8.90 -24.38
C GLU A 24 4.96 7.40 -24.03
N VAL A 25 3.77 6.80 -23.91
CA VAL A 25 3.61 5.40 -23.48
C VAL A 25 3.11 4.55 -24.64
N GLU A 26 3.94 3.61 -25.08
CA GLU A 26 3.55 2.61 -26.09
C GLU A 26 3.21 1.27 -25.42
N PHE A 27 2.05 0.72 -25.78
CA PHE A 27 1.61 -0.57 -25.27
C PHE A 27 2.23 -1.70 -26.08
N LEU A 28 3.23 -2.35 -25.48
CA LEU A 28 3.90 -3.52 -26.06
C LEU A 28 3.04 -4.80 -26.02
N GLU A 29 2.01 -4.81 -25.17
CA GLU A 29 1.10 -5.94 -24.98
C GLU A 29 -0.36 -5.49 -25.03
N GLU A 30 -1.29 -6.44 -25.06
CA GLU A 30 -2.72 -6.13 -25.02
C GLU A 30 -3.13 -5.37 -23.74
N ARG A 31 -4.08 -4.44 -23.87
CA ARG A 31 -4.64 -3.65 -22.76
C ARG A 31 -5.12 -4.52 -21.58
N ASN A 32 -5.56 -5.74 -21.85
CA ASN A 32 -5.98 -6.68 -20.82
C ASN A 32 -4.80 -7.14 -19.94
N THR A 33 -3.63 -7.40 -20.54
CA THR A 33 -2.40 -7.80 -19.85
C THR A 33 -1.86 -6.66 -19.01
N ILE A 34 -1.81 -5.45 -19.57
CA ILE A 34 -1.37 -4.23 -18.85
C ILE A 34 -2.27 -3.97 -17.64
N ARG A 35 -3.60 -4.12 -17.79
CA ARG A 35 -4.54 -4.00 -16.68
C ARG A 35 -4.27 -5.03 -15.58
N GLN A 36 -3.97 -6.27 -15.94
CA GLN A 36 -3.66 -7.33 -14.96
C GLN A 36 -2.35 -7.03 -14.23
N GLU A 37 -1.33 -6.53 -14.91
CA GLU A 37 -0.07 -6.13 -14.27
C GLU A 37 -0.25 -4.91 -13.36
N ALA A 38 -1.00 -3.88 -13.79
CA ALA A 38 -1.36 -2.76 -12.93
C ALA A 38 -2.10 -3.22 -11.66
N ARG A 39 -3.03 -4.17 -11.81
CA ARG A 39 -3.73 -4.79 -10.68
C ARG A 39 -2.76 -5.52 -9.74
N LYS A 40 -1.85 -6.34 -10.26
CA LYS A 40 -0.85 -7.05 -9.44
C LYS A 40 0.07 -6.08 -8.69
N ALA A 41 0.52 -5.01 -9.35
CA ALA A 41 1.33 -3.98 -8.73
C ALA A 41 0.58 -3.29 -7.57
N LEU A 42 -0.69 -2.93 -7.78
CA LEU A 42 -1.55 -2.36 -6.75
C LEU A 42 -1.78 -3.35 -5.58
N GLU A 43 -2.06 -4.63 -5.87
CA GLU A 43 -2.23 -5.67 -4.84
C GLU A 43 -0.95 -5.85 -4.01
N LYS A 44 0.22 -5.85 -4.66
CA LYS A 44 1.52 -5.94 -3.98
C LYS A 44 1.74 -4.74 -3.06
N LEU A 45 1.50 -3.52 -3.54
CA LEU A 45 1.68 -2.30 -2.77
C LEU A 45 0.77 -2.28 -1.54
N LEU A 46 -0.50 -2.64 -1.69
CA LEU A 46 -1.45 -2.76 -0.57
C LEU A 46 -1.05 -3.86 0.43
N MET A 47 -0.55 -5.00 -0.05
CA MET A 47 -0.04 -6.07 0.80
C MET A 47 1.18 -5.63 1.61
N ASP A 48 2.09 -4.89 1.00
CA ASP A 48 3.28 -4.39 1.67
C ASP A 48 2.93 -3.29 2.69
N GLU A 49 1.97 -2.42 2.39
CA GLU A 49 1.41 -1.45 3.34
C GLU A 49 0.75 -2.14 4.54
N LEU A 50 0.01 -3.23 4.33
CA LEU A 50 -0.58 -4.02 5.42
C LEU A 50 0.48 -4.68 6.31
N LYS A 51 1.58 -5.17 5.73
CA LYS A 51 2.69 -5.72 6.50
C LYS A 51 3.39 -4.64 7.32
N LEU A 52 3.58 -3.45 6.75
CA LEU A 52 4.13 -2.29 7.44
C LEU A 52 3.28 -1.88 8.65
N ASP A 53 1.96 -1.74 8.47
CA ASP A 53 1.01 -1.44 9.54
C ASP A 53 1.03 -2.51 10.63
N ALA A 54 0.98 -3.80 10.25
CA ALA A 54 1.07 -4.90 11.20
C ALA A 54 2.39 -4.91 11.99
N ALA A 55 3.52 -4.65 11.32
CA ALA A 55 4.83 -4.57 11.97
C ALA A 55 4.91 -3.39 12.96
N ALA A 56 4.39 -2.22 12.58
CA ALA A 56 4.32 -1.06 13.46
C ALA A 56 3.46 -1.34 14.70
N ARG A 57 2.27 -1.91 14.52
CA ARG A 57 1.37 -2.29 15.63
C ARG A 57 2.00 -3.34 16.55
N LEU A 58 2.66 -4.35 15.99
CA LEU A 58 3.32 -5.40 16.76
C LEU A 58 4.48 -4.83 17.58
N LYS A 59 5.24 -3.87 17.06
CA LYS A 59 6.26 -3.14 17.84
C LYS A 59 5.65 -2.38 19.00
N ILE A 60 4.54 -1.68 18.80
CA ILE A 60 3.85 -0.96 19.89
C ILE A 60 3.35 -1.94 20.96
N ALA A 61 2.73 -3.06 20.54
CA ALA A 61 2.23 -4.09 21.44
C ALA A 61 3.35 -4.84 22.19
N SER A 62 4.55 -4.94 21.60
CA SER A 62 5.72 -5.56 22.26
C SER A 62 6.31 -4.71 23.38
N GLN A 63 5.85 -3.46 23.54
CA GLN A 63 6.34 -2.57 24.56
C GLN A 63 5.83 -2.97 25.94
N ARG A 64 6.69 -2.88 26.97
CA ARG A 64 6.37 -3.30 28.36
C ARG A 64 5.19 -2.56 28.99
N ARG A 65 4.74 -1.45 28.40
CA ARG A 65 3.58 -0.67 28.84
C ARG A 65 2.42 -0.95 27.90
N ILE A 66 1.23 -1.15 28.46
CA ILE A 66 -0.02 -1.23 27.69
C ILE A 66 -0.32 0.17 27.17
N ILE A 67 -0.14 0.40 25.88
CA ILE A 67 -0.43 1.68 25.23
C ILE A 67 -1.79 1.53 24.54
N PRO A 68 -2.86 2.20 25.01
CA PRO A 68 -4.18 2.07 24.42
C PRO A 68 -4.19 2.58 22.98
N GLU A 69 -4.74 1.78 22.06
CA GLU A 69 -4.95 2.18 20.67
C GLU A 69 -5.82 3.45 20.59
N GLY A 70 -5.38 4.45 19.83
CA GLY A 70 -6.08 5.74 19.72
C GLY A 70 -5.69 6.78 20.78
N SER A 71 -4.73 6.50 21.65
CA SER A 71 -4.10 7.52 22.49
C SER A 71 -3.07 8.35 21.71
N GLN A 72 -2.82 9.59 22.16
CA GLN A 72 -1.82 10.47 21.54
C GLN A 72 -0.41 9.83 21.55
N GLU A 73 -0.08 9.07 22.60
CA GLU A 73 1.18 8.34 22.69
C GLU A 73 1.25 7.19 21.66
N TRP A 74 0.14 6.50 21.43
CA TRP A 74 0.03 5.48 20.38
C TRP A 74 0.25 6.09 18.99
N ASP A 75 -0.38 7.23 18.69
CA ASP A 75 -0.24 7.89 17.38
C ASP A 75 1.20 8.34 17.10
N ILE A 76 1.90 8.88 18.12
CA ILE A 76 3.30 9.29 18.02
C ILE A 76 4.20 8.07 17.74
N LEU A 77 4.00 6.99 18.48
CA LEU A 77 4.78 5.76 18.31
C LEU A 77 4.49 5.08 16.97
N TYR A 78 3.22 5.04 16.56
CA TYR A 78 2.81 4.50 15.27
C TYR A 78 3.49 5.24 14.13
N ARG A 79 3.45 6.57 14.11
CA ARG A 79 4.16 7.38 13.10
C ARG A 79 5.66 7.11 13.09
N LYS A 80 6.28 6.99 14.28
CA LYS A 80 7.71 6.71 14.39
C LYS A 80 8.06 5.34 13.82
N TYR A 81 7.38 4.29 14.25
CA TYR A 81 7.65 2.93 13.79
C TYR A 81 7.29 2.71 12.32
N TYR A 82 6.21 3.33 11.85
CA TYR A 82 5.86 3.33 10.44
C TYR A 82 6.97 3.96 9.59
N ASN A 83 7.47 5.14 9.99
CA ASN A 83 8.59 5.79 9.30
C ASN A 83 9.88 4.96 9.35
N ASP A 84 10.15 4.28 10.47
CA ASP A 84 11.33 3.42 10.60
C ASP A 84 11.24 2.18 9.68
N GLU A 85 10.05 1.59 9.55
CA GLU A 85 9.82 0.45 8.65
C GLU A 85 9.82 0.88 7.17
N VAL A 86 9.27 2.05 6.84
CA VAL A 86 9.38 2.65 5.49
C VAL A 86 10.85 2.90 5.11
N LYS A 87 11.64 3.48 6.01
CA LYS A 87 13.10 3.67 5.81
C LYS A 87 13.84 2.35 5.60
N LYS A 88 13.43 1.27 6.29
CA LYS A 88 14.02 -0.07 6.10
C LYS A 88 13.74 -0.65 4.72
N LEU A 89 12.61 -0.32 4.12
CA LEU A 89 12.25 -0.73 2.76
C LEU A 89 12.94 0.11 1.68
N GLY A 90 13.72 1.13 2.05
CA GLY A 90 14.51 1.93 1.12
C GLY A 90 13.68 2.93 0.31
N LEU A 91 12.48 3.28 0.80
CA LEU A 91 11.68 4.40 0.32
C LEU A 91 12.10 5.71 1.00
#